data_AF-A0A2I0QA93-F1
#
_entry.id   AF-A0A2I0QA93-F1
#
_cell.length_a   1.000
_cell.length_b   1.000
_cell.length_c   1.000
_cell.angle_alpha   90.00
_cell.angle_beta   90.00
_cell.angle_gamma   90.00
#
_symmetry.space_group_name_H-M   'P 1'
#
loop_
_entity.id
_entity.type
_entity.pdbx_description
1 polymer ?
#
loop_
_entity_poly.entity_id
_entity_poly.type
_entity_poly.pdbx_seq_one_letter_code
_entity_poly.pdbx_strand_id
1 'polypeptide(L)'
;IDVASMGKLGFDIVAGHLNESDLQFSKSAISNYHSFKDIVWHGDLFRLLNPHENDIAALMYANADKSKAIMFNYLVNYRQRLATTEQPIKLNGLSPNKKYSIKEINLYPGTKSKINPDKVFSGDFLMKVGINPVIDLQRTSVVLEINEVK
;
A
#
# COMPACT_ATOMS: atom_id res chain seq x y z
N ILE A 1 -0.78 -12.33 1.94
CA ILE A 1 -1.53 -11.91 0.72
C ILE A 1 -0.89 -10.68 0.10
N ASP A 2 -0.71 -9.59 0.86
CA ASP A 2 -0.19 -8.32 0.33
C ASP A 2 1.18 -8.39 -0.39
N VAL A 3 2.12 -9.19 0.12
CA VAL A 3 3.42 -9.40 -0.57
C VAL A 3 3.20 -10.12 -1.90
N ALA A 4 2.29 -11.10 -1.94
CA ALA A 4 1.99 -11.85 -3.15
C ALA A 4 1.22 -11.02 -4.20
N SER A 5 0.49 -9.98 -3.78
CA SER A 5 -0.23 -9.08 -4.69
C SER A 5 0.66 -8.02 -5.36
N MET A 6 1.95 -7.96 -5.03
CA MET A 6 2.95 -7.20 -5.81
C MET A 6 3.31 -7.86 -7.15
N GLY A 7 2.84 -9.07 -7.40
CA GLY A 7 3.02 -9.78 -8.67
C GLY A 7 1.70 -10.36 -9.16
N LYS A 8 1.75 -11.57 -9.70
CA LYS A 8 0.53 -12.34 -10.00
C LYS A 8 0.04 -13.02 -8.72
N LEU A 9 -1.01 -12.47 -8.11
CA LEU A 9 -1.59 -13.02 -6.88
C LEU A 9 -2.01 -14.48 -7.08
N GLY A 10 -1.60 -15.33 -6.15
CA GLY A 10 -1.99 -16.73 -6.04
C GLY A 10 -2.14 -17.14 -4.58
N PHE A 11 -2.86 -18.23 -4.36
CA PHE A 11 -3.09 -18.81 -3.05
C PHE A 11 -2.66 -20.27 -3.09
N ASP A 12 -1.79 -20.65 -2.16
CA ASP A 12 -1.35 -22.03 -1.95
C ASP A 12 -1.72 -22.45 -0.52
N ILE A 13 -3.02 -22.47 -0.25
CA ILE A 13 -3.61 -22.79 1.06
C ILE A 13 -4.90 -23.59 0.89
N VAL A 14 -5.23 -24.42 1.88
CA VAL A 14 -6.52 -25.13 1.92
C VAL A 14 -7.59 -24.18 2.44
N ALA A 15 -8.35 -23.56 1.53
CA ALA A 15 -9.35 -22.54 1.87
C ALA A 15 -10.40 -22.99 2.91
N GLY A 16 -10.71 -24.29 2.96
CA GLY A 16 -11.65 -24.86 3.93
C GLY A 16 -11.18 -24.84 5.39
N HIS A 17 -9.89 -24.56 5.64
CA HIS A 17 -9.34 -24.42 7.00
C HIS A 17 -9.26 -22.96 7.48
N LEU A 18 -9.63 -21.99 6.65
CA LEU A 18 -9.66 -20.60 7.06
C LEU A 18 -10.83 -20.36 8.02
N ASN A 19 -10.58 -19.63 9.11
CA ASN A 19 -11.67 -19.10 9.91
C ASN A 19 -12.45 -18.03 9.11
N GLU A 20 -13.61 -17.63 9.62
CA GLU A 20 -14.50 -16.70 8.92
C GLU A 20 -13.82 -15.35 8.60
N SER A 21 -13.05 -14.82 9.54
CA SER A 21 -12.36 -13.53 9.38
C SER A 21 -11.30 -13.60 8.27
N ASP A 22 -10.46 -14.64 8.29
CA ASP A 22 -9.44 -14.86 7.26
C ASP A 22 -10.06 -15.13 5.88
N LEU A 23 -11.18 -15.85 5.82
CA LEU A 23 -11.89 -16.11 4.57
C LEU A 23 -12.49 -14.82 4.00
N GLN A 24 -13.12 -13.99 4.84
CA GLN A 24 -13.67 -12.70 4.43
C GLN A 24 -12.57 -11.72 3.99
N PHE A 25 -11.46 -11.68 4.73
CA PHE A 25 -10.27 -10.91 4.36
C PHE A 25 -9.72 -11.37 3.01
N SER A 26 -9.54 -12.69 2.82
CA SER A 26 -9.01 -13.26 1.58
C SER A 26 -9.89 -12.92 0.37
N LYS A 27 -11.22 -13.03 0.50
CA LYS A 27 -12.16 -12.63 -0.55
C LYS A 27 -12.07 -11.14 -0.88
N SER A 28 -12.00 -10.30 0.14
CA SER A 28 -11.84 -8.84 -0.03
C SER A 28 -10.52 -8.50 -0.71
N ALA A 29 -9.42 -9.14 -0.32
CA ALA A 29 -8.11 -8.92 -0.91
C ALA A 29 -8.04 -9.38 -2.37
N ILE A 30 -8.70 -10.48 -2.74
CA ILE A 30 -8.85 -10.91 -4.14
C ILE A 30 -9.63 -9.86 -4.94
N SER A 31 -10.75 -9.36 -4.41
CA SER A 31 -11.56 -8.33 -5.05
C SER A 31 -10.76 -7.04 -5.27
N ASN A 32 -10.04 -6.58 -4.24
CA ASN A 32 -9.15 -5.43 -4.35
C ASN A 32 -8.06 -5.67 -5.39
N TYR A 33 -7.41 -6.84 -5.37
CA TYR A 33 -6.39 -7.17 -6.37
C TYR A 33 -6.94 -7.10 -7.79
N HIS A 34 -8.15 -7.58 -8.05
CA HIS A 34 -8.78 -7.42 -9.36
C HIS A 34 -8.98 -5.97 -9.79
N SER A 35 -9.16 -5.03 -8.85
CA SER A 35 -9.32 -3.60 -9.15
C SER A 35 -8.01 -2.87 -9.48
N PHE A 36 -6.86 -3.48 -9.18
CA PHE A 36 -5.55 -2.86 -9.38
C PHE A 36 -4.49 -3.72 -10.11
N LYS A 37 -4.76 -5.00 -10.37
CA LYS A 37 -3.81 -5.94 -10.97
C LYS A 37 -3.17 -5.43 -12.26
N ASP A 38 -3.90 -4.69 -13.09
CA ASP A 38 -3.38 -4.19 -14.37
C ASP A 38 -2.27 -3.15 -14.14
N ILE A 39 -2.34 -2.39 -13.03
CA ILE A 39 -1.29 -1.46 -12.61
C ILE A 39 -0.06 -2.22 -12.13
N VAL A 40 -0.23 -3.32 -11.41
CA VAL A 40 0.89 -4.17 -10.97
C VAL A 40 1.54 -4.88 -12.16
N TRP A 41 0.76 -5.31 -13.15
CA TRP A 41 1.26 -6.05 -14.32
C TRP A 41 1.92 -5.17 -15.38
N HIS A 42 1.43 -3.95 -15.56
CA HIS A 42 1.79 -3.10 -16.70
C HIS A 42 2.22 -1.68 -16.33
N GLY A 43 2.09 -1.29 -15.06
CA GLY A 43 2.49 0.02 -14.58
C GLY A 43 3.98 0.15 -14.32
N ASP A 44 4.40 1.39 -14.08
CA ASP A 44 5.77 1.73 -13.75
C ASP A 44 6.06 1.42 -12.27
N LEU A 45 7.11 0.63 -12.00
CA LEU A 45 7.56 0.31 -10.65
C LEU A 45 8.55 1.34 -10.11
N PHE A 46 8.24 1.89 -8.94
CA PHE A 46 9.10 2.79 -8.18
C PHE A 46 9.46 2.13 -6.83
N ARG A 47 10.75 1.87 -6.61
CA ARG A 47 11.26 1.47 -5.29
C ARG A 47 11.46 2.72 -4.45
N LEU A 48 10.80 2.79 -3.29
CA LEU A 48 10.76 3.99 -2.45
C LEU A 48 11.69 3.89 -1.24
N LEU A 49 11.71 2.74 -0.55
CA LEU A 49 12.62 2.47 0.56
C LEU A 49 13.31 1.12 0.42
N ASN A 50 14.61 1.11 0.67
CA ASN A 50 15.45 -0.09 0.64
C ASN A 50 15.32 -0.88 1.96
N PRO A 51 14.87 -2.16 1.94
CA PRO A 51 14.73 -2.98 3.14
C PRO A 51 16.05 -3.28 3.87
N HIS A 52 17.20 -3.11 3.22
CA HIS A 52 18.50 -3.32 3.85
C HIS A 52 18.99 -2.10 4.64
N GLU A 53 18.45 -0.92 4.34
CA GLU A 53 18.86 0.36 4.94
C GLU A 53 17.81 0.94 5.88
N ASN A 54 16.56 0.47 5.78
CA ASN A 54 15.42 1.00 6.49
C ASN A 54 14.65 -0.11 7.20
N ASP A 55 13.99 0.23 8.31
CA ASP A 55 13.12 -0.71 9.03
C ASP A 55 11.85 -1.07 8.24
N ILE A 56 11.58 -0.33 7.15
CA ILE A 56 10.44 -0.51 6.25
C ILE A 56 10.93 -0.69 4.82
N ALA A 57 10.33 -1.64 4.11
CA ALA A 57 10.36 -1.72 2.66
C ALA A 57 9.16 -0.99 2.08
N ALA A 58 9.37 -0.15 1.07
CA ALA A 58 8.27 0.51 0.38
C ALA A 58 8.52 0.58 -1.13
N LEU A 59 7.47 0.34 -1.90
CA LEU A 59 7.47 0.45 -3.35
C LEU A 59 6.07 0.79 -3.84
N MET A 60 5.99 1.26 -5.08
CA MET A 60 4.73 1.68 -5.67
C MET A 60 4.69 1.35 -7.16
N TYR A 61 3.52 0.99 -7.66
CA TYR A 61 3.23 0.90 -9.09
C TYR A 61 2.31 2.05 -9.49
N ALA A 62 2.61 2.76 -10.56
CA ALA A 62 1.75 3.81 -11.11
C ALA A 62 1.31 3.47 -12.54
N ASN A 63 0.08 3.83 -12.90
CA ASN A 63 -0.37 3.73 -14.28
C ASN A 63 0.20 4.85 -15.16
N ALA A 64 0.21 4.63 -16.48
CA ALA A 64 0.89 5.52 -17.44
C ALA A 64 0.37 6.96 -17.44
N ASP A 65 -0.93 7.17 -17.20
CA ASP A 65 -1.54 8.51 -17.12
C ASP A 65 -1.40 9.17 -15.74
N LYS A 66 -0.75 8.48 -14.79
CA LYS A 66 -0.50 8.91 -13.41
C LYS A 66 -1.78 9.26 -12.65
N SER A 67 -2.91 8.65 -13.02
CA SER A 67 -4.20 8.83 -12.33
C SER A 67 -4.39 7.87 -11.17
N LYS A 68 -3.68 6.74 -11.13
CA LYS A 68 -3.81 5.74 -10.07
C LYS A 68 -2.47 5.07 -9.77
N ALA A 69 -2.19 4.85 -8.49
CA ALA A 69 -1.03 4.11 -8.04
C ALA A 69 -1.36 3.22 -6.84
N ILE A 70 -0.63 2.11 -6.70
CA ILE A 70 -0.71 1.20 -5.56
C ILE A 70 0.64 1.19 -4.86
N MET A 71 0.65 1.56 -3.59
CA MET A 71 1.83 1.57 -2.75
C MET A 71 1.77 0.43 -1.76
N PHE A 72 2.85 -0.33 -1.70
CA PHE A 72 3.04 -1.45 -0.78
C PHE A 72 4.10 -1.07 0.24
N ASN A 73 3.80 -1.31 1.52
CA ASN A 73 4.66 -0.96 2.64
C ASN A 73 4.74 -2.14 3.60
N TYR A 74 5.95 -2.50 4.01
CA TYR A 74 6.20 -3.65 4.89
C TYR A 74 7.19 -3.31 5.99
N LEU A 75 6.87 -3.66 7.23
CA LEU A 75 7.84 -3.71 8.30
C LEU A 75 8.79 -4.89 8.05
N VAL A 76 10.08 -4.62 7.90
CA VAL A 76 11.11 -5.66 7.65
C VAL A 76 12.08 -5.83 8.80
N ASN A 77 12.08 -4.89 9.76
CA ASN A 77 12.90 -4.98 10.96
C ASN A 77 12.02 -5.06 12.22
N TYR A 78 12.14 -6.19 12.93
CA TYR A 78 11.42 -6.47 14.18
C TYR A 78 12.25 -6.19 15.43
N ARG A 79 13.44 -5.60 15.28
CA ARG A 79 14.23 -5.16 16.45
C ARG A 79 13.43 -4.10 17.21
N GLN A 80 13.48 -4.14 18.54
CA GLN A 80 12.73 -3.26 19.45
C GLN A 80 13.20 -1.78 19.42
N ARG A 81 13.31 -1.18 18.24
CA ARG A 81 13.34 0.28 18.11
C ARG A 81 11.90 0.76 18.18
N LEU A 82 11.54 1.28 19.35
CA LEU A 82 10.33 2.06 19.60
C LEU A 82 10.37 3.35 18.77
N ALA A 83 10.11 3.27 17.45
CA ALA A 83 9.64 4.37 16.57
C ALA A 83 9.88 4.00 15.09
N THR A 84 9.07 3.11 14.54
CA THR A 84 8.81 3.08 13.09
C THR A 84 7.61 4.00 12.88
N THR A 85 7.72 5.29 12.62
CA THR A 85 8.40 6.01 11.53
C THR A 85 8.40 7.51 11.86
N GLU A 86 9.56 8.17 11.99
CA GLU A 86 9.56 9.64 12.16
C GLU A 86 9.40 10.41 10.84
N GLN A 87 9.75 9.82 9.68
CA GLN A 87 9.72 10.54 8.40
C GLN A 87 8.71 9.95 7.40
N PRO A 88 7.90 10.80 6.74
CA PRO A 88 7.01 10.36 5.67
C PRO A 88 7.78 9.75 4.50
N ILE A 89 7.18 8.77 3.85
CA ILE A 89 7.74 8.15 2.65
C ILE A 89 7.39 9.03 1.45
N LYS A 90 8.43 9.52 0.77
CA LYS A 90 8.26 10.30 -0.47
C LYS A 90 7.85 9.37 -1.61
N LEU A 91 6.78 9.73 -2.30
CA LEU A 91 6.30 9.00 -3.46
C LEU A 91 7.09 9.40 -4.71
N ASN A 92 6.94 8.64 -5.78
CA ASN A 92 7.48 8.94 -7.10
C ASN A 92 6.45 8.58 -8.17
N GLY A 93 6.68 8.91 -9.44
CA GLY A 93 5.80 8.47 -10.54
C GLY A 93 4.43 9.16 -10.64
N LEU A 94 4.10 10.07 -9.71
CA LEU A 94 2.87 10.87 -9.76
C LEU A 94 3.04 12.12 -10.63
N SER A 95 1.93 12.81 -10.92
CA SER A 95 1.96 14.12 -11.57
C SER A 95 1.95 15.23 -10.51
N PRO A 96 2.88 16.19 -10.54
CA PRO A 96 2.92 17.27 -9.55
C PRO A 96 1.67 18.17 -9.60
N ASN A 97 1.03 18.26 -10.77
CA ASN A 97 -0.12 19.13 -11.02
C ASN A 97 -1.47 18.48 -10.71
N LYS A 98 -1.49 17.16 -10.42
CA LYS A 98 -2.70 16.43 -10.06
C LYS A 98 -2.90 16.42 -8.55
N LYS A 99 -4.16 16.21 -8.14
CA LYS A 99 -4.54 16.02 -6.74
C LYS A 99 -4.94 14.56 -6.53
N TYR A 100 -4.61 14.02 -5.36
CA TYR A 100 -4.79 12.61 -5.05
C TYR A 100 -5.43 12.42 -3.68
N SER A 101 -6.36 11.48 -3.58
CA SER A 101 -6.82 10.88 -2.34
C SER A 101 -6.09 9.57 -2.10
N ILE A 102 -5.94 9.19 -0.83
CA ILE A 102 -5.22 7.99 -0.41
C ILE A 102 -6.13 7.14 0.46
N LYS A 103 -6.32 5.88 0.07
CA LYS A 103 -7.14 4.92 0.80
C LYS A 103 -6.32 3.69 1.18
N GLU A 104 -6.41 3.27 2.44
CA GLU A 104 -5.89 1.96 2.85
C GLU A 104 -6.85 0.85 2.40
N ILE A 105 -6.29 -0.19 1.80
CA ILE A 105 -7.01 -1.39 1.35
C ILE A 105 -6.42 -2.63 2.02
N ASN A 106 -7.06 -3.79 1.81
CA ASN A 106 -6.69 -5.06 2.44
C ASN A 106 -6.70 -4.97 3.97
N LEU A 107 -7.81 -4.49 4.52
CA LEU A 107 -8.07 -4.47 5.94
C LEU A 107 -8.89 -5.69 6.36
N TYR A 108 -8.56 -6.26 7.52
CA TYR A 108 -9.38 -7.28 8.15
C TYR A 108 -10.77 -6.75 8.52
N PRO A 109 -11.82 -7.58 8.52
CA PRO A 109 -13.17 -7.17 8.92
C PRO A 109 -13.17 -6.42 10.27
N GLY A 110 -13.87 -5.29 10.32
CA GLY A 110 -13.95 -4.44 11.52
C GLY A 110 -12.73 -3.54 11.79
N THR A 111 -11.65 -3.66 11.02
CA THR A 111 -10.45 -2.83 11.19
C THR A 111 -10.69 -1.43 10.62
N LYS A 112 -10.37 -0.40 11.42
CA LYS A 112 -10.36 0.99 10.96
C LYS A 112 -8.97 1.40 10.48
N SER A 113 -8.93 2.03 9.30
CA SER A 113 -7.71 2.62 8.78
C SER A 113 -7.23 3.77 9.66
N LYS A 114 -5.91 3.94 9.79
CA LYS A 114 -5.30 5.16 10.35
C LYS A 114 -5.13 6.26 9.28
N ILE A 115 -5.34 5.91 8.01
CA ILE A 115 -5.30 6.82 6.86
C ILE A 115 -6.69 7.41 6.66
N ASN A 116 -6.76 8.73 6.53
CA ASN A 116 -8.03 9.42 6.25
C ASN A 116 -8.23 9.53 4.73
N PRO A 117 -9.22 8.84 4.14
CA PRO A 117 -9.47 8.84 2.70
C PRO A 117 -10.03 10.16 2.16
N ASP A 118 -10.58 11.03 3.02
CA ASP A 118 -11.15 12.32 2.63
C ASP A 118 -10.07 13.40 2.46
N LYS A 119 -8.83 13.13 2.89
CA LYS A 119 -7.71 14.04 2.69
C LYS A 119 -7.20 13.96 1.25
N VAL A 120 -7.01 15.14 0.67
CA VAL A 120 -6.48 15.32 -0.68
C VAL A 120 -5.14 16.01 -0.63
N PHE A 121 -4.16 15.47 -1.35
CA PHE A 121 -2.81 16.00 -1.45
C PHE A 121 -2.47 16.32 -2.90
N SER A 122 -1.64 17.33 -3.16
CA SER A 122 -1.05 17.48 -4.49
C SER A 122 -0.01 16.39 -4.73
N GLY A 123 0.17 15.98 -5.98
CA GLY A 123 1.26 15.06 -6.32
C GLY A 123 2.63 15.65 -5.97
N ASP A 124 2.79 16.98 -6.08
CA ASP A 124 4.03 17.66 -5.68
C ASP A 124 4.33 17.47 -4.18
N PHE A 125 3.31 17.60 -3.33
CA PHE A 125 3.44 17.35 -1.90
C PHE A 125 3.80 15.90 -1.62
N LEU A 126 3.11 14.95 -2.25
CA LEU A 126 3.39 13.52 -2.07
C LEU A 126 4.81 13.14 -2.52
N MET A 127 5.35 13.78 -3.55
CA MET A 127 6.71 13.48 -4.03
C MET A 127 7.82 14.22 -3.26
N LYS A 128 7.56 15.42 -2.72
CA LYS A 128 8.57 16.20 -1.98
C LYS A 128 8.56 15.95 -0.47
N VAL A 129 7.37 15.86 0.10
CA VAL A 129 7.14 15.70 1.56
C VAL A 129 6.86 14.25 1.89
N GLY A 130 5.95 13.60 1.16
CA GLY A 130 5.58 12.21 1.37
C GLY A 130 4.39 12.00 2.31
N ILE A 131 4.09 10.73 2.58
CA ILE A 131 3.02 10.29 3.48
C ILE A 131 3.55 9.20 4.42
N ASN A 132 3.09 9.19 5.67
CA ASN A 132 3.39 8.10 6.58
C ASN A 132 2.32 6.99 6.43
N PRO A 133 2.67 5.75 6.05
CA PRO A 133 1.73 4.62 5.99
C PRO A 133 1.29 4.12 7.38
N VAL A 134 1.89 4.65 8.45
CA VAL A 134 1.61 4.33 9.85
C VAL A 134 1.85 2.85 10.15
N ILE A 135 2.97 2.32 9.68
CA ILE A 135 3.42 0.95 9.96
C ILE A 135 3.93 0.86 11.39
N ASP A 136 3.52 -0.19 12.09
CA ASP A 136 4.02 -0.56 13.41
C ASP A 136 3.95 -2.08 13.60
N LEU A 137 4.32 -2.59 14.78
CA LEU A 137 4.32 -4.03 15.09
C LEU A 137 2.93 -4.68 15.04
N GLN A 138 1.85 -3.90 15.10
CA GLN A 138 0.46 -4.37 15.02
C GLN A 138 -0.12 -4.26 13.59
N ARG A 139 0.55 -3.52 12.70
CA ARG A 139 0.18 -3.31 11.29
C ARG A 139 1.45 -3.31 10.43
N THR A 140 2.01 -4.50 10.31
CA THR A 140 3.30 -4.75 9.65
C THR A 140 3.23 -4.72 8.13
N SER A 141 2.02 -4.68 7.55
CA SER A 141 1.77 -4.53 6.12
C SER A 141 0.68 -3.48 5.92
N VAL A 142 0.92 -2.53 5.03
CA VAL A 142 -0.05 -1.48 4.67
C VAL A 142 -0.04 -1.30 3.16
N VAL A 143 -1.19 -1.51 2.53
CA VAL A 143 -1.40 -1.29 1.10
C VAL A 143 -2.25 -0.04 0.91
N LEU A 144 -1.70 0.95 0.20
CA LEU A 144 -2.37 2.20 -0.08
C LEU A 144 -2.72 2.28 -1.56
N GLU A 145 -3.97 2.61 -1.84
CA GLU A 145 -4.44 3.00 -3.16
C GLU A 145 -4.45 4.53 -3.24
N ILE A 146 -3.75 5.08 -4.22
CA ILE A 146 -3.63 6.50 -4.49
C ILE A 146 -4.41 6.78 -5.78
N ASN A 147 -5.46 7.60 -5.70
CA ASN A 147 -6.35 7.89 -6.82
C ASN A 147 -6.38 9.39 -7.09
N GLU A 148 -6.30 9.79 -8.36
CA GLU A 148 -6.54 11.16 -8.80
C GLU A 148 -7.97 11.58 -8.43
N VAL A 149 -8.09 12.78 -7.86
CA VAL A 149 -9.36 13.43 -7.58
C VAL A 149 -9.69 14.33 -8.77
N LYS A 150 -10.82 14.06 -9.42
CA LYS A 150 -11.34 14.84 -10.55
C LYS A 150 -12.32 15.91 -10.07
#